data_AF-A0A839NJC8-F1
#
_entry.id   AF-A0A839NJC8-F1
#
_cell.length_a   1.000
_cell.length_b   1.000
_cell.length_c   1.000
_cell.angle_alpha   90.00
_cell.angle_beta   90.00
_cell.angle_gamma   90.00
#
_symmetry.space_group_name_H-M   'P 1'
#
loop_
_entity.id
_entity.type
_entity.pdbx_description
1 polymer ?
#
loop_
_entity_poly.entity_id
_entity_poly.type
_entity_poly.pdbx_seq_one_letter_code
_entity_poly.pdbx_strand_id
1 'polypeptide(L)'
;MKVKILILLLNLFCLNVIAQEVDDDRDRIFTNKNIEKLYLGAIMKISSLNADNYEFVEAPNLPPVDYLQTTDVTLIVPSKSAMIKFIMKDFDEDVLPVIVSESSPHTRKVASYDKLGAFFGQKINAEIMLAVNPKAKNSKPLYAAKFTNLIYSLDCMPDFAKARAHVAMKGRDPQDYMYVDGISFGRAASIFIESDADYETIKTLIEKKYYKRAVTEQDEAILANSTIHFQISDTKQVDLLDGDPFEIIRHYLTTPITKEDFLRPIWFTGSDLKDGYMVVTP
;
A
#
# COMPACT_ATOMS: atom_id res chain seq x y z
N MET A 1 -35.48 4.84 -35.40
CA MET A 1 -35.26 3.97 -34.20
C MET A 1 -34.12 2.96 -34.38
N LYS A 2 -34.00 2.26 -35.51
CA LYS A 2 -32.99 1.19 -35.69
C LYS A 2 -31.52 1.64 -35.62
N VAL A 3 -31.19 2.86 -36.08
CA VAL A 3 -29.80 3.38 -36.06
C VAL A 3 -29.35 3.82 -34.67
N LYS A 4 -30.27 4.34 -33.83
CA LYS A 4 -29.95 4.73 -32.44
C LYS A 4 -29.74 3.52 -31.52
N ILE A 5 -30.41 2.40 -31.80
CA ILE A 5 -30.22 1.13 -31.07
C ILE A 5 -28.88 0.48 -31.43
N LEU A 6 -28.42 0.62 -32.68
CA LEU A 6 -27.13 0.07 -33.13
C LEU A 6 -25.93 0.82 -32.49
N ILE A 7 -26.02 2.14 -32.31
CA ILE A 7 -24.98 2.93 -31.63
C ILE A 7 -24.93 2.64 -30.12
N LEU A 8 -26.09 2.34 -29.51
CA LEU A 8 -26.14 1.93 -28.10
C LEU A 8 -25.52 0.55 -27.89
N LEU A 9 -25.74 -0.40 -28.82
CA LEU A 9 -25.10 -1.72 -28.83
C LEU A 9 -23.60 -1.67 -29.15
N LEU A 10 -23.15 -0.76 -30.03
CA LEU A 10 -21.72 -0.60 -30.33
C LEU A 10 -20.93 -0.01 -29.15
N ASN A 11 -21.54 0.86 -28.34
CA ASN A 11 -20.94 1.37 -27.11
C ASN A 11 -20.95 0.34 -25.96
N LEU A 12 -21.88 -0.62 -25.98
CA LEU A 12 -21.90 -1.75 -25.03
C LEU A 12 -20.83 -2.81 -25.34
N PHE A 13 -20.35 -2.91 -26.58
CA PHE A 13 -19.27 -3.83 -26.98
C PHE A 13 -17.84 -3.26 -26.83
N CYS A 14 -17.69 -1.97 -26.51
CA CYS A 14 -16.37 -1.37 -26.22
C CYS A 14 -15.98 -1.40 -24.74
N LEU A 15 -16.79 -2.02 -23.86
CA LEU A 15 -16.46 -2.29 -22.47
C LEU A 15 -15.96 -3.74 -22.27
N ASN A 16 -15.21 -4.27 -23.24
CA ASN A 16 -14.20 -5.25 -22.88
C ASN A 16 -13.16 -4.47 -22.07
N VAL A 17 -13.35 -4.44 -20.75
CA VAL A 17 -12.30 -4.15 -19.78
C VAL A 17 -11.26 -5.23 -20.02
N ILE A 18 -10.39 -5.03 -21.00
CA ILE A 18 -9.09 -5.68 -21.00
C ILE A 18 -8.49 -5.16 -19.69
N ALA A 19 -8.30 -6.07 -18.73
CA ALA A 19 -7.57 -5.75 -17.51
C ALA A 19 -6.30 -5.02 -17.95
N GLN A 20 -6.25 -3.70 -17.70
CA GLN A 20 -5.10 -2.91 -18.09
C GLN A 20 -3.93 -3.50 -17.33
N GLU A 21 -3.01 -4.07 -18.09
CA GLU A 21 -1.73 -4.51 -17.56
C GLU A 21 -1.05 -3.26 -17.03
N VAL A 22 -0.86 -3.24 -15.72
CA VAL A 22 -0.27 -2.09 -15.08
C VAL A 22 1.24 -2.19 -15.31
N ASP A 23 1.77 -1.26 -16.09
CA ASP A 23 3.18 -1.19 -16.45
C ASP A 23 3.89 -0.05 -15.72
N ASP A 24 3.29 1.15 -15.70
CA ASP A 24 3.77 2.37 -15.03
C ASP A 24 2.55 3.28 -14.70
N ASP A 25 1.76 2.90 -13.69
CA ASP A 25 0.63 3.72 -13.21
C ASP A 25 1.13 4.76 -12.20
N ARG A 26 0.77 6.02 -12.47
CA ARG A 26 0.96 7.14 -11.55
C ARG A 26 0.15 6.94 -10.27
N ASP A 27 0.83 6.54 -9.20
CA ASP A 27 0.21 6.40 -7.88
C ASP A 27 0.58 7.58 -6.96
N ARG A 28 -0.33 7.88 -6.04
CA ARG A 28 -0.20 8.89 -4.98
C ARG A 28 -0.12 8.24 -3.59
N ILE A 29 -0.39 6.94 -3.53
CA ILE A 29 -0.42 6.15 -2.31
C ILE A 29 0.73 5.14 -2.37
N PHE A 30 1.60 5.20 -1.37
CA PHE A 30 2.82 4.42 -1.33
C PHE A 30 2.69 3.33 -0.27
N THR A 31 2.72 2.07 -0.70
CA THR A 31 2.67 0.94 0.25
C THR A 31 3.96 0.91 1.05
N ASN A 32 3.87 0.84 2.36
CA ASN A 32 5.03 1.05 3.20
C ASN A 32 6.03 -0.12 3.14
N LYS A 33 7.30 0.14 2.76
CA LYS A 33 8.39 -0.83 2.80
C LYS A 33 9.33 -0.71 4.00
N ASN A 34 9.18 0.32 4.83
CA ASN A 34 9.96 0.49 6.07
C ASN A 34 9.07 1.01 7.20
N ILE A 35 8.49 0.07 7.94
CA ILE A 35 7.48 0.30 8.98
C ILE A 35 8.06 0.98 10.23
N GLU A 36 9.38 0.91 10.46
CA GLU A 36 9.96 1.40 11.70
C GLU A 36 10.20 2.90 11.72
N LYS A 37 10.54 3.52 10.58
CA LYS A 37 10.99 4.92 10.52
C LYS A 37 9.94 5.94 10.11
N LEU A 38 8.79 5.50 9.61
CA LEU A 38 7.75 6.38 9.10
C LEU A 38 6.97 7.08 10.23
N TYR A 39 6.77 8.39 10.10
CA TYR A 39 5.88 9.18 10.96
C TYR A 39 5.32 10.39 10.19
N LEU A 40 4.16 10.86 10.62
CA LEU A 40 3.45 11.97 9.98
C LEU A 40 4.21 13.30 10.18
N GLY A 41 4.30 14.11 9.13
CA GLY A 41 5.08 15.35 9.10
C GLY A 41 6.58 15.13 8.92
N ALA A 42 7.05 13.90 8.70
CA ALA A 42 8.44 13.65 8.31
C ALA A 42 8.73 14.30 6.95
N ILE A 43 9.95 14.82 6.77
CA ILE A 43 10.44 15.26 5.46
C ILE A 43 11.29 14.14 4.88
N MET A 44 10.94 13.66 3.70
CA MET A 44 11.56 12.51 3.04
C MET A 44 12.07 12.91 1.66
N LYS A 45 13.21 12.37 1.22
CA LYS A 45 13.69 12.55 -0.15
C LYS A 45 12.82 11.73 -1.11
N ILE A 46 12.22 12.37 -2.12
CA ILE A 46 11.31 11.73 -3.07
C ILE A 46 12.00 10.58 -3.80
N SER A 47 13.26 10.73 -4.19
CA SER A 47 14.02 9.69 -4.88
C SER A 47 14.19 8.40 -4.06
N SER A 48 14.04 8.46 -2.73
CA SER A 48 14.13 7.27 -1.86
C SER A 48 12.91 6.35 -1.96
N LEU A 49 11.80 6.80 -2.55
CA LEU A 49 10.71 5.93 -3.00
C LEU A 49 11.24 4.86 -3.99
N ASN A 50 12.33 5.14 -4.70
CA ASN A 50 12.96 4.21 -5.64
C ASN A 50 14.20 3.47 -5.08
N ALA A 51 14.51 3.64 -3.80
CA ALA A 51 15.59 2.95 -3.09
C ALA A 51 15.04 1.88 -2.14
N ASP A 52 15.87 0.98 -1.62
CA ASP A 52 15.39 -0.05 -0.66
C ASP A 52 14.97 0.56 0.69
N ASN A 53 15.54 1.71 1.05
CA ASN A 53 15.27 2.42 2.29
C ASN A 53 14.87 3.87 2.03
N TYR A 54 13.95 4.38 2.85
CA TYR A 54 13.62 5.80 2.85
C TYR A 54 14.76 6.64 3.42
N GLU A 55 14.97 7.82 2.81
CA GLU A 55 15.92 8.82 3.29
C GLU A 55 15.14 10.00 3.90
N PHE A 56 15.13 10.08 5.22
CA PHE A 56 14.48 11.17 5.95
C PHE A 56 15.47 12.30 6.26
N VAL A 57 14.94 13.53 6.37
CA VAL A 57 15.68 14.66 6.94
C VAL A 57 15.67 14.51 8.46
N GLU A 58 16.77 14.02 9.01
CA GLU A 58 16.94 13.92 10.47
C GLU A 58 17.35 15.28 11.05
N ALA A 59 16.44 15.90 11.80
CA ALA A 59 16.70 17.14 12.51
C ALA A 59 15.82 17.28 13.75
N PRO A 60 16.32 17.89 14.83
CA PRO A 60 15.46 18.29 15.95
C PRO A 60 14.54 19.43 15.51
N ASN A 61 13.35 19.50 16.14
CA ASN A 61 12.43 20.62 16.02
C ASN A 61 12.00 20.96 14.59
N LEU A 62 11.71 19.94 13.77
CA LEU A 62 11.03 20.15 12.50
C LEU A 62 9.78 21.03 12.70
N PRO A 63 9.39 21.85 11.71
CA PRO A 63 8.24 22.73 11.84
C PRO A 63 6.98 21.95 12.25
N PRO A 64 6.21 22.43 13.24
CA PRO A 64 4.96 21.79 13.63
C PRO A 64 4.01 21.66 12.44
N VAL A 65 3.30 20.53 12.39
CA VAL A 65 2.23 20.28 11.41
C VAL A 65 0.89 20.23 12.14
N ASP A 66 -0.18 20.61 11.46
CA ASP A 66 -1.54 20.57 12.00
C ASP A 66 -2.17 19.21 11.72
N TYR A 67 -2.54 18.47 12.76
CA TYR A 67 -3.19 17.15 12.59
C TYR A 67 -4.68 17.32 12.34
N LEU A 68 -5.17 16.80 11.21
CA LEU A 68 -6.51 17.09 10.69
C LEU A 68 -7.63 16.20 11.28
N GLN A 69 -7.40 15.58 12.44
CA GLN A 69 -8.39 14.74 13.13
C GLN A 69 -9.25 15.51 14.13
N THR A 70 -8.92 16.78 14.41
CA THR A 70 -9.63 17.62 15.38
C THR A 70 -10.25 18.83 14.69
N THR A 71 -11.33 19.36 15.25
CA THR A 71 -11.94 20.63 14.78
C THR A 71 -11.07 21.84 15.07
N ASP A 72 -10.26 21.76 16.12
CA ASP A 72 -9.29 22.79 16.50
C ASP A 72 -7.92 22.49 15.89
N VAL A 73 -7.16 23.56 15.61
CA VAL A 73 -5.78 23.46 15.12
C VAL A 73 -4.91 22.80 16.20
N THR A 74 -4.35 21.63 15.87
CA THR A 74 -3.48 20.85 16.76
C THR A 74 -2.08 20.78 16.16
N LEU A 75 -1.23 21.75 16.52
CA LEU A 75 0.15 21.80 16.06
C LEU A 75 1.04 20.83 16.82
N ILE A 76 1.66 19.89 16.10
CA ILE A 76 2.54 18.87 16.65
C ILE A 76 3.91 18.95 15.99
N VAL A 77 4.96 19.04 16.80
CA VAL A 77 6.34 18.87 16.31
C VAL A 77 6.49 17.42 15.83
N PRO A 78 6.77 17.18 14.54
CA PRO A 78 6.76 15.84 13.97
C PRO A 78 7.75 14.90 14.66
N SER A 79 7.24 13.78 15.14
CA SER A 79 8.04 12.63 15.59
C SER A 79 7.16 11.39 15.69
N LYS A 80 7.75 10.20 15.59
CA LYS A 80 7.03 8.94 15.79
C LYS A 80 6.34 8.88 17.15
N SER A 81 7.05 9.27 18.22
CA SER A 81 6.49 9.28 19.58
C SER A 81 5.33 10.27 19.74
N ALA A 82 5.41 11.46 19.14
CA ALA A 82 4.31 12.43 19.19
C ALA A 82 3.09 11.93 18.42
N MET A 83 3.29 11.32 17.24
CA MET A 83 2.23 10.69 16.45
C MET A 83 1.54 9.57 17.22
N ILE A 84 2.30 8.62 17.79
CA ILE A 84 1.74 7.54 18.60
C ILE A 84 0.98 8.12 19.80
N LYS A 85 1.57 9.08 20.53
CA LYS A 85 0.92 9.72 21.67
C LYS A 85 -0.38 10.42 21.28
N PHE A 86 -0.44 11.05 20.10
CA PHE A 86 -1.67 11.65 19.59
C PHE A 86 -2.74 10.59 19.35
N ILE A 87 -2.42 9.55 18.60
CA ILE A 87 -3.35 8.47 18.25
C ILE A 87 -3.87 7.76 19.51
N MET A 88 -2.99 7.50 20.49
CA MET A 88 -3.34 6.85 21.75
C MET A 88 -4.29 7.67 22.64
N LYS A 89 -4.52 8.96 22.38
CA LYS A 89 -5.54 9.74 23.12
C LYS A 89 -6.97 9.31 22.77
N ASP A 90 -7.16 8.75 21.58
CA ASP A 90 -8.47 8.35 21.08
C ASP A 90 -8.86 6.93 21.55
N PHE A 91 -7.96 6.23 22.23
CA PHE A 91 -8.16 4.85 22.69
C PHE A 91 -8.04 4.77 24.22
N ASP A 92 -9.13 4.40 24.88
CA ASP A 92 -9.14 4.08 26.30
C ASP A 92 -8.45 2.74 26.58
N GLU A 93 -8.02 2.51 27.83
CA GLU A 93 -7.36 1.25 28.19
C GLU A 93 -8.24 0.00 27.92
N ASP A 94 -9.56 0.15 27.86
CA ASP A 94 -10.51 -0.95 27.71
C ASP A 94 -11.15 -1.03 26.30
N VAL A 95 -10.89 -0.07 25.42
CA VAL A 95 -11.50 -0.01 24.07
C VAL A 95 -10.40 -0.08 23.01
N LEU A 96 -10.20 -1.28 22.46
CA LEU A 96 -9.26 -1.49 21.38
C LEU A 96 -9.79 -0.93 20.06
N PRO A 97 -8.91 -0.40 19.19
CA PRO A 97 -9.28 -0.03 17.83
C PRO A 97 -9.89 -1.22 17.09
N VAL A 98 -10.98 -0.97 16.38
CA VAL A 98 -11.64 -1.94 15.51
C VAL A 98 -11.22 -1.71 14.05
N ILE A 99 -11.34 -2.76 13.24
CA ILE A 99 -11.18 -2.64 11.79
C ILE A 99 -12.33 -1.75 11.28
N VAL A 100 -12.00 -0.60 10.70
CA VAL A 100 -12.97 0.38 10.18
C VAL A 100 -13.32 0.12 8.72
N SER A 101 -12.48 -0.63 7.99
CA SER A 101 -12.77 -1.06 6.62
C SER A 101 -11.99 -2.32 6.27
N GLU A 102 -12.68 -3.31 5.71
CA GLU A 102 -12.08 -4.48 5.08
C GLU A 102 -12.20 -4.34 3.56
N SER A 103 -11.08 -4.49 2.85
CA SER A 103 -11.10 -4.49 1.38
C SER A 103 -11.26 -5.91 0.85
N SER A 104 -12.09 -6.09 -0.18
CA SER A 104 -11.99 -7.28 -1.03
C SER A 104 -10.61 -7.37 -1.67
N PRO A 105 -10.09 -8.59 -1.97
CA PRO A 105 -8.81 -8.75 -2.62
C PRO A 105 -8.75 -7.96 -3.94
N HIS A 106 -7.87 -6.96 -4.02
CA HIS A 106 -7.74 -6.13 -5.21
C HIS A 106 -6.71 -6.71 -6.16
N THR A 107 -7.18 -7.43 -7.18
CA THR A 107 -6.33 -8.18 -8.12
C THR A 107 -6.02 -7.37 -9.36
N ARG A 108 -4.75 -7.33 -9.76
CA ARG A 108 -4.24 -6.69 -10.98
C ARG A 108 -3.34 -7.66 -11.75
N LYS A 109 -3.32 -7.53 -13.07
CA LYS A 109 -2.28 -8.12 -13.92
C LYS A 109 -1.07 -7.19 -13.90
N VAL A 110 0.12 -7.75 -13.70
CA VAL A 110 1.39 -7.01 -13.68
C VAL A 110 2.28 -7.55 -14.78
N ALA A 111 2.97 -6.67 -15.52
CA ALA A 111 3.81 -7.06 -16.64
C ALA A 111 4.92 -8.05 -16.24
N SER A 112 5.55 -7.79 -15.11
CA SER A 112 6.71 -8.55 -14.62
C SER A 112 7.07 -8.17 -13.18
N TYR A 113 7.95 -8.94 -12.55
CA TYR A 113 8.40 -8.68 -11.18
C TYR A 113 9.15 -7.34 -11.01
N ASP A 114 9.87 -6.89 -12.04
CA ASP A 114 10.53 -5.58 -12.06
C ASP A 114 9.53 -4.40 -12.18
N LYS A 115 8.30 -4.67 -12.64
CA LYS A 115 7.20 -3.70 -12.74
C LYS A 115 6.23 -3.73 -11.56
N LEU A 116 6.56 -4.45 -10.49
CA LEU A 116 5.77 -4.42 -9.24
C LEU A 116 5.64 -3.01 -8.64
N GLY A 117 6.51 -2.07 -9.02
CA GLY A 117 6.43 -0.69 -8.53
C GLY A 117 5.05 -0.06 -8.73
N ALA A 118 4.39 -0.32 -9.86
CA ALA A 118 3.08 0.22 -10.16
C ALA A 118 1.93 -0.44 -9.36
N PHE A 119 2.18 -1.59 -8.72
CA PHE A 119 1.25 -2.19 -7.76
C PHE A 119 1.40 -1.60 -6.35
N PHE A 120 2.62 -1.20 -5.98
CA PHE A 120 2.94 -0.67 -4.65
C PHE A 120 2.99 0.87 -4.57
N GLY A 121 2.88 1.55 -5.72
CA GLY A 121 3.09 2.98 -5.88
C GLY A 121 4.55 3.40 -5.74
N GLN A 122 5.49 2.47 -5.60
CA GLN A 122 6.91 2.78 -5.46
C GLN A 122 7.77 1.57 -5.79
N LYS A 123 9.03 1.77 -6.17
CA LYS A 123 9.92 0.65 -6.51
C LYS A 123 10.12 -0.27 -5.31
N ILE A 124 9.96 -1.56 -5.56
CA ILE A 124 10.21 -2.65 -4.62
C ILE A 124 11.32 -3.54 -5.15
N ASN A 125 12.14 -4.05 -4.23
CA ASN A 125 13.12 -5.08 -4.52
C ASN A 125 12.47 -6.46 -4.43
N ALA A 126 12.05 -7.01 -5.57
CA ALA A 126 11.40 -8.32 -5.62
C ALA A 126 12.32 -9.48 -5.23
N GLU A 127 13.64 -9.35 -5.40
CA GLU A 127 14.62 -10.35 -4.93
C GLU A 127 14.57 -10.47 -3.41
N ILE A 128 14.56 -9.34 -2.71
CA ILE A 128 14.47 -9.31 -1.25
C ILE A 128 13.07 -9.70 -0.77
N MET A 129 12.03 -9.15 -1.39
CA MET A 129 10.67 -9.31 -0.90
C MET A 129 10.07 -10.68 -1.19
N LEU A 130 10.36 -11.25 -2.37
CA LEU A 130 9.69 -12.46 -2.88
C LEU A 130 10.66 -13.61 -3.18
N ALA A 131 11.97 -13.39 -3.01
CA ALA A 131 13.02 -14.35 -3.37
C ALA A 131 12.97 -14.79 -4.85
N VAL A 132 12.57 -13.89 -5.76
CA VAL A 132 12.50 -14.13 -7.21
C VAL A 132 13.58 -13.35 -7.94
N ASN A 133 14.02 -13.83 -9.10
CA ASN A 133 14.87 -13.04 -10.01
C ASN A 133 13.97 -12.11 -10.86
N PRO A 134 13.95 -10.79 -10.63
CA PRO A 134 13.04 -9.86 -11.29
C PRO A 134 13.33 -9.69 -12.79
N LYS A 135 14.54 -10.05 -13.23
CA LYS A 135 14.95 -10.01 -14.64
C LYS A 135 14.67 -11.31 -15.37
N ALA A 136 14.27 -12.37 -14.65
CA ALA A 136 13.84 -13.59 -15.30
C ALA A 136 12.58 -13.29 -16.10
N LYS A 137 12.54 -13.74 -17.35
CA LYS A 137 11.33 -13.62 -18.15
C LYS A 137 10.28 -14.54 -17.53
N ASN A 138 9.16 -13.96 -17.10
CA ASN A 138 8.03 -14.75 -16.62
C ASN A 138 7.59 -15.69 -17.75
N SER A 139 7.58 -16.99 -17.48
CA SER A 139 7.06 -17.97 -18.44
C SER A 139 5.53 -17.94 -18.53
N LYS A 140 4.87 -17.37 -17.51
CA LYS A 140 3.42 -17.25 -17.40
C LYS A 140 3.03 -15.82 -17.03
N PRO A 141 1.80 -15.37 -17.36
CA PRO A 141 1.24 -14.13 -16.84
C PRO A 141 1.35 -14.00 -15.31
N LEU A 142 1.69 -12.82 -14.82
CA LEU A 142 1.79 -12.50 -13.39
C LEU A 142 0.57 -11.70 -12.92
N TYR A 143 -0.02 -12.16 -11.83
CA TYR A 143 -1.14 -11.50 -11.15
C TYR A 143 -0.74 -11.15 -9.73
N ALA A 144 -1.07 -9.94 -9.28
CA ALA A 144 -0.85 -9.48 -7.93
C ALA A 144 -2.18 -9.13 -7.28
N ALA A 145 -2.43 -9.57 -6.04
CA ALA A 145 -3.60 -9.15 -5.28
C ALA A 145 -3.21 -8.60 -3.91
N LYS A 146 -3.81 -7.47 -3.56
CA LYS A 146 -3.62 -6.79 -2.27
C LYS A 146 -4.81 -7.06 -1.36
N PHE A 147 -4.52 -7.32 -0.09
CA PHE A 147 -5.51 -7.53 0.97
C PHE A 147 -5.23 -6.54 2.08
N THR A 148 -6.21 -5.71 2.43
CA THR A 148 -6.03 -4.67 3.45
C THR A 148 -7.20 -4.58 4.41
N ASN A 149 -6.88 -4.46 5.69
CA ASN A 149 -7.81 -4.08 6.75
C ASN A 149 -7.33 -2.75 7.34
N LEU A 150 -8.11 -1.70 7.13
CA LEU A 150 -7.85 -0.37 7.66
C LEU A 150 -8.37 -0.28 9.09
N ILE A 151 -7.56 0.30 9.98
CA ILE A 151 -7.90 0.52 11.38
C ILE A 151 -7.98 2.02 11.68
N TYR A 152 -6.98 2.77 11.26
CA TYR A 152 -6.88 4.21 11.55
C TYR A 152 -6.18 4.92 10.41
N SER A 153 -6.50 6.20 10.17
CA SER A 153 -5.75 7.04 9.23
C SER A 153 -5.51 8.40 9.86
N LEU A 154 -4.40 9.02 9.50
CA LEU A 154 -4.00 10.30 10.07
C LEU A 154 -3.40 11.17 8.97
N ASP A 155 -3.98 12.34 8.79
CA ASP A 155 -3.52 13.35 7.84
C ASP A 155 -3.05 14.61 8.57
N CYS A 156 -2.10 15.31 7.98
CA CYS A 156 -1.65 16.60 8.49
C CYS A 156 -1.57 17.66 7.39
N MET A 157 -1.71 18.91 7.79
CA MET A 157 -1.39 20.06 6.97
C MET A 157 -0.03 20.64 7.39
N PRO A 158 1.02 20.50 6.55
CA PRO A 158 2.33 21.06 6.86
C PRO A 158 2.43 22.55 6.49
N ASP A 159 3.30 23.28 7.20
CA ASP A 159 3.70 24.64 6.83
C ASP A 159 4.92 24.59 5.89
N PHE A 160 4.64 24.50 4.58
CA PHE A 160 5.69 24.40 3.55
C PHE A 160 6.67 25.57 3.56
N ALA A 161 6.24 26.77 3.95
CA ALA A 161 7.13 27.93 4.04
C ALA A 161 8.15 27.76 5.17
N LYS A 162 7.70 27.35 6.36
CA LYS A 162 8.60 27.03 7.48
C LYS A 162 9.48 25.83 7.19
N ALA A 163 8.97 24.83 6.46
CA ALA A 163 9.74 23.68 6.01
C ALA A 163 10.97 24.07 5.21
N ARG A 164 10.75 24.83 4.13
CA ARG A 164 11.81 25.29 3.23
C ARG A 164 12.81 26.21 3.93
N ALA A 165 12.34 27.01 4.89
CA ALA A 165 13.18 27.90 5.68
C ALA A 165 13.93 27.19 6.83
N HIS A 166 13.61 25.93 7.13
CA HIS A 166 14.21 25.22 8.25
C HIS A 166 15.71 24.99 8.04
N VAL A 167 16.51 25.10 9.11
CA VAL A 167 17.98 24.98 9.04
C VAL A 167 18.47 23.66 8.44
N ALA A 168 17.71 22.58 8.63
CA ALA A 168 18.00 21.27 8.07
C ALA A 168 17.86 21.21 6.53
N MET A 169 17.13 22.16 5.95
CA MET A 169 16.94 22.29 4.50
C MET A 169 17.99 23.18 3.82
N LYS A 170 18.92 23.78 4.58
CA LYS A 170 19.99 24.60 4.01
C LYS A 170 20.86 23.76 3.05
N GLY A 171 20.94 24.21 1.79
CA GLY A 171 21.70 23.53 0.74
C GLY A 171 20.99 22.32 0.11
N ARG A 172 19.72 22.10 0.44
CA ARG A 172 18.85 21.10 -0.19
C ARG A 172 17.89 21.79 -1.15
N ASP A 173 17.60 21.16 -2.28
CA ASP A 173 16.58 21.66 -3.20
C ASP A 173 15.19 21.16 -2.75
N PRO A 174 14.23 22.04 -2.44
CA PRO A 174 12.89 21.64 -2.01
C PRO A 174 12.19 20.65 -2.94
N GLN A 175 12.47 20.67 -4.25
CA GLN A 175 11.84 19.77 -5.23
C GLN A 175 12.28 18.30 -5.09
N ASP A 176 13.35 18.04 -4.34
CA ASP A 176 13.83 16.67 -4.09
C ASP A 176 13.16 16.03 -2.88
N TYR A 177 12.30 16.77 -2.16
CA TYR A 177 11.75 16.36 -0.86
C TYR A 177 10.24 16.50 -0.80
N MET A 178 9.63 15.66 0.01
CA MET A 178 8.19 15.66 0.30
C MET A 178 7.94 15.61 1.80
N TYR A 179 6.79 16.14 2.22
CA TYR A 179 6.21 15.84 3.51
C TYR A 179 5.45 14.52 3.42
N VAL A 180 5.62 13.65 4.40
CA VAL A 180 4.65 12.59 4.66
C VAL A 180 3.43 13.26 5.31
N ASP A 181 2.35 13.41 4.55
CA ASP A 181 1.18 14.19 4.96
C ASP A 181 -0.07 13.34 5.26
N GLY A 182 0.00 12.04 4.98
CA GLY A 182 -1.04 11.07 5.31
C GLY A 182 -0.43 9.72 5.60
N ILE A 183 -0.92 9.03 6.62
CA ILE A 183 -0.54 7.65 6.96
C ILE A 183 -1.79 6.88 7.35
N SER A 184 -1.97 5.71 6.74
CA SER A 184 -2.98 4.74 7.15
C SER A 184 -2.34 3.58 7.89
N PHE A 185 -3.00 3.14 8.95
CA PHE A 185 -2.60 2.05 9.82
C PHE A 185 -3.60 0.90 9.74
N GLY A 186 -3.08 -0.32 9.75
CA GLY A 186 -3.90 -1.50 9.58
C GLY A 186 -3.07 -2.75 9.35
N ARG A 187 -3.67 -3.73 8.69
CA ARG A 187 -2.98 -4.93 8.24
C ARG A 187 -3.01 -5.00 6.72
N ALA A 188 -1.88 -5.31 6.13
CA ALA A 188 -1.77 -5.50 4.69
C ALA A 188 -0.99 -6.77 4.37
N ALA A 189 -1.40 -7.43 3.30
CA ALA A 189 -0.71 -8.57 2.72
C ALA A 189 -0.87 -8.52 1.20
N SER A 190 0.04 -9.18 0.49
CA SER A 190 -0.02 -9.33 -0.96
C SER A 190 0.27 -10.76 -1.37
N ILE A 191 -0.36 -11.21 -2.44
CA ILE A 191 -0.08 -12.49 -3.10
C ILE A 191 0.24 -12.25 -4.58
N PHE A 192 1.15 -13.05 -5.11
CA PHE A 192 1.66 -12.99 -6.48
C PHE A 192 1.53 -14.37 -7.09
N ILE A 193 0.84 -14.47 -8.22
CA ILE A 193 0.52 -15.75 -8.86
C ILE A 193 0.96 -15.70 -10.32
N GLU A 194 1.86 -16.60 -10.69
CA GLU A 194 2.20 -16.88 -12.09
C GLU A 194 1.34 -18.04 -12.59
N SER A 195 0.47 -17.79 -13.58
CA SER A 195 -0.48 -18.80 -14.07
C SER A 195 -0.82 -18.65 -15.54
N ASP A 196 -1.11 -19.77 -16.20
CA ASP A 196 -1.60 -19.81 -17.59
C ASP A 196 -3.10 -19.50 -17.71
N ALA A 197 -3.82 -19.49 -16.58
CA ALA A 197 -5.22 -19.11 -16.54
C ALA A 197 -5.41 -17.61 -16.77
N ASP A 198 -6.57 -17.21 -17.30
CA ASP A 198 -6.88 -15.81 -17.55
C ASP A 198 -7.14 -15.00 -16.26
N TYR A 199 -7.16 -13.67 -16.39
CA TYR A 199 -7.32 -12.74 -15.27
C TYR A 199 -8.58 -12.97 -14.44
N GLU A 200 -9.75 -13.17 -15.08
CA GLU A 200 -11.01 -13.30 -14.35
C GLU A 200 -11.06 -14.63 -13.60
N THR A 201 -10.48 -15.68 -14.19
CA THR A 201 -10.29 -16.97 -13.52
C THR A 201 -9.42 -16.80 -12.27
N ILE A 202 -8.23 -16.19 -12.38
CA ILE A 202 -7.33 -16.00 -11.23
C ILE A 202 -7.94 -15.10 -10.15
N LYS A 203 -8.56 -13.98 -10.54
CA LYS A 203 -9.27 -13.10 -9.60
C LYS A 203 -10.36 -13.84 -8.83
N THR A 204 -11.19 -14.61 -9.53
CA THR A 204 -12.25 -15.42 -8.92
C THR A 204 -11.69 -16.47 -7.97
N LEU A 205 -10.58 -17.12 -8.34
CA LEU A 205 -9.91 -18.11 -7.50
C LEU A 205 -9.37 -17.49 -6.22
N ILE A 206 -8.70 -16.33 -6.31
CA ILE A 206 -8.21 -15.58 -5.15
C ILE A 206 -9.35 -15.26 -4.19
N GLU A 207 -10.47 -14.74 -4.70
CA GLU A 207 -11.64 -14.44 -3.88
C GLU A 207 -12.22 -15.71 -3.24
N LYS A 208 -12.37 -16.81 -4.01
CA LYS A 208 -12.89 -18.07 -3.48
C LYS A 208 -12.02 -18.60 -2.34
N LYS A 209 -10.70 -18.67 -2.54
CA LYS A 209 -9.75 -19.16 -1.54
C LYS A 209 -9.73 -18.26 -0.31
N TYR A 210 -9.67 -16.95 -0.50
CA TYR A 210 -9.66 -16.00 0.61
C TYR A 210 -10.95 -16.04 1.45
N TYR A 211 -12.12 -16.12 0.81
CA TYR A 211 -13.42 -16.17 1.50
C TYR A 211 -13.87 -17.59 1.88
N LYS A 212 -13.03 -18.61 1.72
CA LYS A 212 -13.36 -20.01 1.98
C LYS A 212 -14.64 -20.48 1.26
N ARG A 213 -14.83 -20.04 0.02
CA ARG A 213 -15.95 -20.46 -0.83
C ARG A 213 -15.64 -21.77 -1.54
N ALA A 214 -16.71 -22.37 -2.09
CA ALA A 214 -16.70 -23.43 -3.10
C ALA A 214 -15.55 -23.35 -4.11
N VAL A 215 -14.58 -24.28 -4.09
CA VAL A 215 -13.60 -24.47 -5.16
C VAL A 215 -13.84 -25.82 -5.85
N THR A 216 -13.68 -25.85 -7.17
CA THR A 216 -13.82 -27.06 -8.00
C THR A 216 -12.48 -27.80 -8.12
N GLU A 217 -12.50 -29.03 -8.64
CA GLU A 217 -11.25 -29.75 -8.97
C GLU A 217 -10.41 -29.01 -10.01
N GLN A 218 -11.05 -28.32 -10.96
CA GLN A 218 -10.36 -27.48 -11.95
C GLN A 218 -9.71 -26.26 -11.28
N ASP A 219 -10.38 -25.64 -10.32
CA ASP A 219 -9.86 -24.52 -9.54
C ASP A 219 -8.57 -24.91 -8.81
N GLU A 220 -8.59 -26.05 -8.12
CA GLU A 220 -7.43 -26.60 -7.41
C GLU A 220 -6.29 -26.99 -8.38
N ALA A 221 -6.63 -27.57 -9.53
CA ALA A 221 -5.64 -27.89 -10.56
C ALA A 221 -4.95 -26.63 -11.13
N ILE A 222 -5.66 -25.51 -11.28
CA ILE A 222 -5.06 -24.24 -11.72
C ILE A 222 -4.06 -23.75 -10.67
N LEU A 223 -4.45 -23.72 -9.39
CA LEU A 223 -3.57 -23.27 -8.31
C LEU A 223 -2.34 -24.19 -8.15
N ALA A 224 -2.52 -25.51 -8.25
CA ALA A 224 -1.42 -26.47 -8.18
C ALA A 224 -0.41 -26.34 -9.33
N ASN A 225 -0.84 -25.83 -10.49
CA ASN A 225 0.02 -25.57 -11.64
C ASN A 225 0.54 -24.12 -11.71
N SER A 226 0.23 -23.31 -10.71
CA SER A 226 0.68 -21.92 -10.60
C SER A 226 1.86 -21.81 -9.65
N THR A 227 2.73 -20.81 -9.86
CA THR A 227 3.75 -20.43 -8.88
C THR A 227 3.17 -19.32 -8.00
N ILE A 228 3.20 -19.50 -6.69
CA ILE A 228 2.57 -18.58 -5.73
C ILE A 228 3.63 -18.06 -4.76
N HIS A 229 3.78 -16.73 -4.71
CA HIS A 229 4.55 -16.01 -3.70
C HIS A 229 3.60 -15.15 -2.87
N PHE A 230 3.92 -14.91 -1.61
CA PHE A 230 3.14 -13.99 -0.79
C PHE A 230 4.03 -13.22 0.18
N GLN A 231 3.49 -12.11 0.69
CA GLN A 231 4.17 -11.24 1.63
C GLN A 231 3.15 -10.71 2.64
N ILE A 232 3.50 -10.78 3.93
CA ILE A 232 2.80 -10.07 4.99
C ILE A 232 3.53 -8.77 5.27
N SER A 233 2.82 -7.64 5.28
CA SER A 233 3.37 -6.34 5.64
C SER A 233 3.30 -6.17 7.16
N ASP A 234 4.34 -6.63 7.84
CA ASP A 234 4.49 -6.58 9.30
C ASP A 234 5.97 -6.42 9.70
N THR A 235 6.21 -5.83 10.87
CA THR A 235 7.54 -5.77 11.51
C THR A 235 7.81 -6.95 12.43
N LYS A 236 6.75 -7.57 12.95
CA LYS A 236 6.90 -8.78 13.76
C LYS A 236 7.03 -9.97 12.82
N GLN A 237 7.88 -10.91 13.20
CA GLN A 237 7.84 -12.24 12.59
C GLN A 237 6.44 -12.79 12.83
N VAL A 238 5.65 -12.87 11.77
CA VAL A 238 4.39 -13.60 11.80
C VAL A 238 4.80 -15.07 11.88
N ASP A 239 4.27 -15.81 12.84
CA ASP A 239 4.37 -17.27 12.82
C ASP A 239 3.65 -17.75 11.55
N LEU A 240 4.43 -17.86 10.47
CA LEU A 240 3.98 -18.41 9.21
C LEU A 240 3.78 -19.89 9.48
N LEU A 241 2.53 -20.26 9.76
CA LEU A 241 2.12 -21.66 9.77
C LEU A 241 2.55 -22.28 8.42
N ASP A 242 3.17 -23.46 8.44
CA ASP A 242 3.31 -24.26 7.22
C ASP A 242 1.90 -24.48 6.66
N GLY A 243 1.60 -24.00 5.46
CA GLY A 243 0.24 -24.10 4.94
C GLY A 243 -0.09 -23.23 3.73
N ASP A 244 -1.38 -23.19 3.41
CA ASP A 244 -1.95 -22.46 2.29
C ASP A 244 -1.75 -20.93 2.49
N PRO A 245 -1.07 -20.22 1.56
CA PRO A 245 -0.87 -18.77 1.62
C PRO A 245 -2.16 -17.98 1.85
N PHE A 246 -3.29 -18.41 1.29
CA PHE A 246 -4.57 -17.73 1.48
C PHE A 246 -5.08 -17.85 2.92
N GLU A 247 -4.84 -18.99 3.58
CA GLU A 247 -5.20 -19.19 4.97
C GLU A 247 -4.33 -18.36 5.91
N ILE A 248 -3.02 -18.29 5.63
CA ILE A 248 -2.07 -17.46 6.37
C ILE A 248 -2.47 -15.98 6.29
N ILE A 249 -2.69 -15.48 5.06
CA ILE A 249 -3.11 -14.09 4.83
C ILE A 249 -4.43 -13.79 5.55
N ARG A 250 -5.44 -14.66 5.41
CA ARG A 250 -6.74 -14.47 6.07
C ARG A 250 -6.61 -14.52 7.57
N HIS A 251 -5.83 -15.46 8.12
CA HIS A 251 -5.57 -15.52 9.56
C HIS A 251 -4.92 -14.22 10.03
N TYR A 252 -3.85 -13.77 9.37
CA TYR A 252 -3.21 -12.49 9.67
C TYR A 252 -4.17 -11.31 9.66
N LEU A 253 -5.04 -11.20 8.65
CA LEU A 253 -5.97 -10.07 8.54
C LEU A 253 -7.11 -10.11 9.57
N THR A 254 -7.54 -11.31 9.98
CA THR A 254 -8.72 -11.52 10.84
C THR A 254 -8.40 -11.76 12.32
N THR A 255 -7.13 -11.96 12.68
CA THR A 255 -6.70 -12.04 14.08
C THR A 255 -7.17 -10.80 14.86
N PRO A 256 -7.62 -10.89 16.11
CA PRO A 256 -7.98 -9.71 16.89
C PRO A 256 -6.84 -8.68 16.94
N ILE A 257 -7.19 -7.40 16.87
CA ILE A 257 -6.24 -6.29 17.02
C ILE A 257 -5.86 -6.17 18.48
N THR A 258 -4.59 -5.85 18.77
CA THR A 258 -4.08 -5.58 20.11
C THR A 258 -3.47 -4.17 20.18
N LYS A 259 -3.24 -3.64 21.39
CA LYS A 259 -2.61 -2.32 21.55
C LYS A 259 -1.21 -2.27 20.94
N GLU A 260 -0.55 -3.41 20.86
CA GLU A 260 0.83 -3.56 20.42
C GLU A 260 0.95 -3.75 18.89
N ASP A 261 -0.16 -3.82 18.15
CA ASP A 261 -0.14 -4.18 16.73
C ASP A 261 -1.03 -3.33 15.81
N PHE A 262 -1.86 -2.43 16.34
CA PHE A 262 -2.78 -1.63 15.53
C PHE A 262 -2.12 -0.46 14.77
N LEU A 263 -0.95 0.00 15.21
CA LEU A 263 -0.20 1.10 14.60
C LEU A 263 0.81 0.63 13.55
N ARG A 264 0.38 -0.28 12.66
CA ARG A 264 1.16 -0.78 11.54
C ARG A 264 0.88 0.04 10.28
N PRO A 265 1.75 0.98 9.88
CA PRO A 265 1.52 1.76 8.67
C PRO A 265 1.49 0.86 7.44
N ILE A 266 0.36 0.85 6.73
CA ILE A 266 0.11 0.07 5.51
C ILE A 266 0.47 0.86 4.25
N TRP A 267 0.12 2.15 4.22
CA TRP A 267 0.50 3.07 3.16
C TRP A 267 0.55 4.50 3.66
N PHE A 268 1.15 5.36 2.85
CA PHE A 268 1.27 6.79 3.13
C PHE A 268 1.16 7.61 1.85
N THR A 269 0.89 8.89 2.03
CA THR A 269 0.89 9.90 0.98
C THR A 269 1.92 10.97 1.31
N GLY A 270 2.18 11.84 0.34
CA GLY A 270 2.90 13.05 0.66
C GLY A 270 2.84 14.11 -0.41
N SER A 271 3.23 15.32 0.01
CA SER A 271 3.22 16.52 -0.82
C SER A 271 4.63 17.07 -0.98
N ASP A 272 4.96 17.47 -2.21
CA ASP A 272 6.23 18.05 -2.61
C ASP A 272 6.50 19.37 -1.87
N LEU A 273 7.74 19.58 -1.40
CA LEU A 273 8.09 20.77 -0.62
C LEU A 273 8.17 22.06 -1.45
N LYS A 274 8.28 21.97 -2.79
CA LYS A 274 8.34 23.10 -3.72
C LYS A 274 7.01 23.82 -3.80
N ASP A 275 5.94 23.10 -4.14
CA ASP A 275 4.63 23.66 -4.48
C ASP A 275 3.47 23.11 -3.63
N GLY A 276 3.71 22.08 -2.82
CA GLY A 276 2.70 21.46 -1.98
C GLY A 276 1.73 20.55 -2.75
N TYR A 277 2.02 20.21 -4.00
CA TYR A 277 1.25 19.21 -4.73
C TYR A 277 1.60 17.80 -4.28
N MET A 278 0.62 16.90 -4.37
CA MET A 278 0.83 15.49 -4.10
C MET A 278 1.95 14.93 -4.98
N VAL A 279 2.86 14.20 -4.35
CA VAL A 279 3.87 13.43 -5.04
C VAL A 279 3.19 12.31 -5.81
N VAL A 280 3.69 12.09 -7.02
CA VAL A 280 3.24 11.03 -7.91
C VAL A 280 4.48 10.30 -8.40
N THR A 281 4.54 8.98 -8.25
CA THR A 281 5.60 8.20 -8.89
C THR A 281 5.27 7.95 -10.37
N PRO A 282 6.28 7.84 -11.25
CA PRO A 282 6.07 7.30 -12.59
C PRO A 282 5.44 5.92 -12.56
#